data_AF-A0A098YPF8-F1
#
_entry.id   AF-A0A098YPF8-F1
#
_cell.length_a   1.000
_cell.length_b   1.000
_cell.length_c   1.000
_cell.angle_alpha   90.00
_cell.angle_beta   90.00
_cell.angle_gamma   90.00
#
_symmetry.space_group_name_H-M   'P 1'
#
loop_
_entity.id
_entity.type
_entity.pdbx_description
1 polymer ?
#
loop_
_entity_poly.entity_id
_entity_poly.type
_entity_poly.pdbx_seq_one_letter_code
_entity_poly.pdbx_strand_id
1 'polypeptide(L)'
;MGRDDFERCTPFEFYEVWNRWGQQHKDRERSEWERARVMAMFFIQPYVKGKLTAHDVLPLPWDEENISTENEKISKEEFNRRFEEAKRRNGLK
;
A
#
# COMPACT_ATOMS: atom_id res chain seq x y z
N MET A 1 21.92 4.12 -11.99
CA MET A 1 23.11 4.92 -11.67
C MET A 1 24.08 4.77 -12.83
N GLY A 2 24.53 5.88 -13.43
CA GLY A 2 25.58 5.83 -14.44
C GLY A 2 26.94 5.51 -13.82
N ARG A 3 27.93 5.17 -14.66
CA ARG A 3 29.30 4.89 -14.18
C ARG A 3 29.91 6.10 -13.46
N ASP A 4 29.80 7.28 -14.05
CA ASP A 4 30.37 8.51 -13.50
C ASP A 4 29.72 8.91 -12.17
N ASP A 5 28.41 8.64 -12.01
CA ASP A 5 27.70 8.86 -10.76
C ASP A 5 28.20 7.93 -9.65
N PHE A 6 28.48 6.66 -10.00
CA PHE A 6 28.99 5.68 -9.06
C PHE A 6 30.40 6.01 -8.58
N GLU A 7 31.30 6.40 -9.49
CA GLU A 7 32.69 6.74 -9.15
C GLU A 7 32.81 8.00 -8.27
N ARG A 8 31.79 8.87 -8.28
CA ARG A 8 31.72 10.09 -7.45
C ARG A 8 30.91 9.91 -6.16
N CYS A 9 30.27 8.76 -6.00
CA CYS A 9 29.37 8.48 -4.90
C CYS A 9 30.13 8.31 -3.59
N THR A 10 29.67 8.96 -2.53
CA THR A 10 30.17 8.67 -1.18
C THR A 10 29.68 7.29 -0.70
N PRO A 11 30.38 6.61 0.22
CA PRO A 11 29.91 5.33 0.75
C PRO A 11 28.50 5.39 1.36
N PHE A 12 28.13 6.53 1.95
CA PHE A 12 26.79 6.76 2.49
C PHE A 12 25.72 6.83 1.39
N GLU A 13 25.96 7.62 0.34
CA GLU A 13 25.05 7.72 -0.80
C GLU A 13 24.91 6.36 -1.51
N PHE A 14 25.99 5.60 -1.63
CA PHE A 14 25.94 4.26 -2.22
C PHE A 14 25.06 3.33 -1.37
N TYR A 15 25.23 3.35 -0.04
CA TYR A 15 24.42 2.57 0.87
C TYR A 15 22.92 2.92 0.76
N GLU A 16 22.59 4.20 0.69
CA GLU A 16 21.20 4.65 0.50
C GLU A 16 20.63 4.16 -0.83
N VAL A 17 21.38 4.29 -1.93
CA VAL A 17 20.96 3.80 -3.26
C VAL A 17 20.75 2.28 -3.24
N TRP A 18 21.67 1.54 -2.62
CA TRP A 18 21.55 0.09 -2.46
C TRP A 18 20.31 -0.29 -1.64
N ASN A 19 20.07 0.39 -0.52
CA ASN A 19 18.91 0.16 0.32
C ASN A 19 17.60 0.44 -0.43
N ARG A 20 17.53 1.55 -1.17
CA ARG A 20 16.36 1.89 -2.01
C ARG A 20 16.13 0.89 -3.12
N TRP A 21 17.19 0.40 -3.76
CA TRP A 21 17.10 -0.67 -4.75
C TRP A 21 16.54 -1.95 -4.13
N GLY A 22 17.04 -2.34 -2.95
CA GLY A 22 16.52 -3.50 -2.22
C GLY A 22 15.05 -3.35 -1.83
N GLN A 23 14.64 -2.16 -1.40
CA GLN A 23 13.23 -1.84 -1.13
C GLN A 23 12.37 -1.96 -2.39
N GLN A 24 12.81 -1.37 -3.50
CA GLN A 24 12.09 -1.44 -4.77
C GLN A 24 11.88 -2.89 -5.25
N HIS A 25 12.86 -3.77 -5.09
CA HIS A 25 12.70 -5.19 -5.41
C HIS A 25 11.66 -5.87 -4.53
N LYS A 26 11.70 -5.64 -3.22
CA LYS A 26 10.69 -6.17 -2.29
C LYS A 26 9.30 -5.64 -2.64
N ASP A 27 9.16 -4.35 -2.92
CA ASP A 27 7.87 -3.73 -3.29
C ASP A 27 7.32 -4.31 -4.59
N ARG A 28 8.21 -4.58 -5.56
CA ARG A 28 7.85 -5.22 -6.82
C ARG A 28 7.35 -6.64 -6.61
N GLU A 29 8.07 -7.44 -5.83
CA GLU A 29 7.69 -8.81 -5.49
C GLU A 29 6.34 -8.83 -4.74
N ARG A 30 6.18 -7.98 -3.71
CA ARG A 30 4.90 -7.81 -3.00
C ARG A 30 3.77 -7.47 -3.98
N SER A 31 3.99 -6.52 -4.88
CA SER A 31 3.00 -6.12 -5.90
C SER A 31 2.66 -7.24 -6.89
N GLU A 32 3.62 -8.10 -7.25
CA GLU A 32 3.39 -9.29 -8.07
C GLU A 32 2.47 -10.28 -7.36
N TRP A 33 2.73 -10.54 -6.08
CA TRP A 33 1.88 -11.37 -5.24
C TRP A 33 0.48 -10.79 -5.04
N GLU A 34 0.34 -9.48 -4.86
CA GLU A 34 -0.99 -8.86 -4.77
C GLU A 34 -1.83 -9.07 -6.03
N ARG A 35 -1.23 -8.92 -7.21
CA ARG A 35 -1.93 -9.16 -8.47
C ARG A 35 -2.31 -10.63 -8.61
N ALA A 36 -1.43 -11.55 -8.23
CA ALA A 36 -1.74 -12.98 -8.22
C ALA A 36 -2.91 -13.30 -7.28
N ARG A 37 -2.92 -12.70 -6.09
CA ARG A 37 -3.98 -12.81 -5.08
C ARG A 37 -5.34 -12.40 -5.64
N VAL A 38 -5.39 -11.25 -6.32
CA VAL A 38 -6.61 -10.73 -6.97
C VAL A 38 -7.08 -11.64 -8.10
N MET A 39 -6.18 -12.17 -8.93
CA MET A 39 -6.55 -13.12 -9.97
C MET A 39 -7.12 -14.42 -9.38
N ALA A 40 -6.47 -14.96 -8.35
CA ALA A 40 -6.93 -16.15 -7.65
C ALA A 40 -8.34 -15.94 -7.05
N MET A 41 -8.59 -14.78 -6.46
CA MET A 41 -9.92 -14.38 -5.99
C MET A 41 -10.96 -14.46 -7.11
N PHE A 42 -10.67 -13.91 -8.29
CA PHE A 42 -11.60 -13.98 -9.42
C PHE A 42 -11.87 -15.40 -9.91
N PHE A 43 -10.87 -16.28 -9.89
CA PHE A 43 -11.07 -17.69 -10.26
C PHE A 43 -11.91 -18.47 -9.25
N ILE A 44 -11.76 -18.17 -7.95
CA ILE A 44 -12.40 -18.94 -6.88
C ILE A 44 -13.78 -18.38 -6.51
N GLN A 45 -14.01 -17.07 -6.67
CA GLN A 45 -15.25 -16.38 -6.28
C GLN A 45 -16.55 -17.04 -6.75
N PRO A 46 -16.67 -17.61 -7.96
CA PRO A 46 -17.90 -18.30 -8.40
C PRO A 46 -18.24 -19.57 -7.61
N TYR A 47 -17.25 -20.17 -6.93
CA TYR A 47 -17.37 -21.46 -6.25
C TYR A 47 -17.53 -21.33 -4.74
N VAL A 48 -17.49 -20.11 -4.20
CA VAL A 48 -17.56 -19.83 -2.76
C VAL A 48 -18.86 -19.13 -2.42
N LYS A 49 -19.47 -19.51 -1.29
CA LYS A 49 -20.65 -18.83 -0.76
C LYS A 49 -20.20 -17.55 -0.04
N GLY A 50 -20.60 -16.39 -0.56
CA GLY A 50 -20.29 -15.08 0.03
C GLY A 50 -19.28 -14.28 -0.80
N LYS A 51 -18.98 -13.06 -0.35
CA LYS A 51 -17.98 -12.20 -0.99
C LYS A 51 -16.62 -12.47 -0.34
N LEU A 52 -15.64 -12.86 -1.15
CA LEU A 52 -14.25 -12.92 -0.70
C LEU A 52 -13.55 -11.60 -0.98
N THR A 53 -12.65 -11.21 -0.09
CA THR A 53 -11.61 -10.22 -0.40
C THR A 53 -10.35 -10.96 -0.85
N ALA A 54 -9.46 -10.27 -1.57
CA ALA A 54 -8.20 -10.88 -2.00
C ALA A 54 -7.38 -11.40 -0.81
N HIS A 55 -7.38 -10.67 0.31
CA HIS A 55 -6.64 -11.04 1.54
C HIS A 55 -7.18 -12.31 2.21
N ASP A 56 -8.45 -12.67 1.98
CA ASP A 56 -9.03 -13.93 2.47
C ASP A 56 -8.53 -15.14 1.67
N VAL A 57 -8.06 -14.94 0.43
CA VAL A 57 -7.67 -16.03 -0.48
C VAL A 57 -6.30 -16.60 -0.13
N LEU A 58 -5.35 -15.72 0.16
CA LEU A 58 -3.98 -16.09 0.48
C LEU A 58 -3.41 -15.06 1.45
N PRO A 59 -3.29 -15.38 2.76
CA PRO A 59 -2.64 -14.50 3.72
C PRO A 59 -1.13 -14.47 3.45
N LEU A 60 -0.57 -13.26 3.38
CA LEU A 60 0.85 -13.03 3.13
C LEU A 60 1.53 -12.39 4.36
N PRO A 61 2.85 -12.60 4.56
CA PRO A 61 3.54 -12.17 5.78
C PRO A 61 3.46 -10.66 6.08
N TRP A 62 3.25 -9.83 5.07
CA TRP A 62 3.17 -8.36 5.21
C TRP A 62 1.76 -7.82 5.44
N ASP A 63 0.75 -8.70 5.50
CA ASP A 63 -0.61 -8.28 5.84
C ASP A 63 -0.70 -7.87 7.32
N GLU A 64 0.09 -8.50 8.19
CA GLU A 64 0.18 -8.18 9.62
C GLU A 64 0.85 -6.82 9.88
N GLU A 65 1.78 -6.41 9.01
CA GLU A 65 2.48 -5.11 9.12
C GLU A 65 1.49 -3.93 8.97
N ASN A 66 0.45 -4.10 8.15
CA ASN A 66 -0.54 -3.06 7.84
C ASN A 66 -1.62 -2.87 8.91
N ILE A 67 -1.76 -3.81 9.85
CA ILE A 67 -2.76 -3.73 10.95
C ILE A 67 -2.43 -2.57 11.91
N SER A 68 -1.16 -2.15 11.98
CA SER A 68 -0.71 -1.05 12.83
C SER A 68 -1.15 0.34 12.34
N THR A 69 -1.54 0.45 11.06
CA THR A 69 -2.23 1.61 10.48
C THR A 69 -3.74 1.39 10.45
N GLU A 70 -4.33 0.90 11.54
CA GLU A 70 -5.74 1.16 11.80
C GLU A 70 -5.93 2.68 11.77
N ASN A 71 -6.33 3.18 10.60
CA ASN A 71 -6.92 4.51 10.42
C ASN A 71 -7.77 4.77 11.65
N GLU A 72 -7.52 5.87 12.37
CA GLU A 72 -8.43 6.35 13.40
C GLU A 72 -9.84 6.16 12.84
N LYS A 73 -10.63 5.26 13.45
CA LYS A 73 -12.02 5.02 13.07
C LYS A 73 -12.77 6.28 13.46
N ILE A 74 -12.59 7.34 12.68
CA ILE A 74 -13.27 8.61 12.81
C ILE A 74 -14.74 8.25 12.63
N SER A 75 -15.52 8.46 13.68
CA SER A 75 -16.96 8.25 13.64
C SER A 75 -17.53 9.00 12.43
N LYS A 76 -18.54 8.41 11.78
CA LYS A 76 -19.24 9.00 10.63
C LYS A 76 -19.68 10.45 10.90
N GLU A 77 -19.99 10.75 12.16
CA GLU A 77 -20.37 12.07 12.65
C GLU A 77 -19.20 13.07 12.63
N GLU A 78 -18.02 12.64 13.06
CA GLU A 78 -16.79 13.46 13.04
C GLU A 78 -16.30 13.69 11.61
N PHE A 79 -16.45 12.69 10.72
CA PHE A 79 -16.17 12.85 9.30
C PHE A 79 -17.09 13.90 8.65
N ASN A 80 -18.40 13.84 8.93
CA ASN A 80 -19.36 14.81 8.41
C ASN A 80 -19.09 16.22 8.91
N ARG A 81 -18.69 16.38 10.19
CA ARG A 81 -18.32 17.68 10.76
C ARG A 81 -17.12 18.29 10.02
N ARG A 82 -16.05 17.52 9.83
CA ARG A 82 -14.86 17.96 9.09
C ARG A 82 -15.19 18.32 7.64
N PHE A 83 -16.10 17.57 7.01
CA PHE A 83 -16.55 17.83 5.65
C PHE A 83 -17.38 19.13 5.53
N GLU A 84 -18.29 19.39 6.47
CA GLU A 84 -19.06 20.63 6.57
C GLU A 84 -18.16 21.86 6.78
N GLU A 85 -17.16 21.75 7.65
CA GLU A 85 -16.17 22.81 7.88
C GLU A 85 -15.33 23.08 6.63
N ALA A 86 -14.92 22.03 5.92
CA ALA A 86 -14.20 22.17 4.64
C ALA A 86 -15.07 22.81 3.55
N LYS A 87 -16.37 22.49 3.48
CA LYS A 87 -17.31 23.13 2.55
C LYS A 87 -17.44 24.63 2.83
N ARG A 88 -17.62 25.01 4.11
CA ARG A 88 -17.68 26.42 4.54
C ARG A 88 -16.41 27.18 4.19
N ARG A 89 -15.24 26.58 4.43
CA ARG A 89 -13.94 27.20 4.11
C ARG A 89 -13.75 27.44 2.61
N ASN A 90 -14.30 26.58 1.76
CA ASN A 90 -14.21 26.68 0.30
C ASN A 90 -15.40 27.42 -0.35
N GLY A 91 -16.30 28.01 0.45
CA GLY A 91 -17.41 28.83 -0.05
C GLY A 91 -18.49 28.03 -0.79
N LEU A 92 -18.52 26.70 -0.63
CA LEU A 92 -19.53 25.82 -1.21
C LEU A 92 -20.70 25.71 -0.22
N LYS A 93 -21.90 26.10 -0.64
CA LYS A 93 -23.13 25.89 0.13
C LYS A 93 -23.55 24.43 0.13
#